data_AF-A0A800CJL0-F1
#
_entry.id   AF-A0A800CJL0-F1
#
_cell.length_a   1.000
_cell.length_b   1.000
_cell.length_c   1.000
_cell.angle_alpha   90.00
_cell.angle_beta   90.00
_cell.angle_gamma   90.00
#
_symmetry.space_group_name_H-M   'P 1'
#
loop_
_entity.id
_entity.type
_entity.pdbx_description
1 polymer ?
#
loop_
_entity_poly.entity_id
_entity_poly.type
_entity_poly.pdbx_seq_one_letter_code
_entity_poly.pdbx_strand_id
1 'polypeptide(L)'
;MRRPIILGIVGDSAAGKTTISKGFANILGIDQVTRVCTDDYHKFDRRERGERQISALHHDCNYLDIMQLHLERLHYGQPILKPVYDHSDGTLVRPEYVRPSQFVIVEGLLGFSTEVMRQFYDVKVYLAPDEALRALWKVKRDTTRRGYTAEQVREALRRREPDSAAFIRPQRKYADIVVNFNPPPGMSVEEAGPHLNVRLILRPTIPHPDLSYLLEGNNNGSGIRLELGRDHGLPVDILEIDGRVSGDQARRLADAIWQHMPELRPEDEAQFGNYHDGLRAHHSHPLALTQLLITYHVLRKYNDLTRMPFAPPVAAMSRQATHTAVVSGQ
;
A
#
# COMPACT_ATOMS: atom_id res chain seq x y z
N MET A 1 -13.05 -12.69 -22.37
CA MET A 1 -13.02 -11.61 -21.36
C MET A 1 -11.57 -11.35 -20.98
N ARG A 2 -11.18 -10.09 -20.71
CA ARG A 2 -9.84 -9.80 -20.15
C ARG A 2 -9.76 -10.39 -18.74
N ARG A 3 -8.57 -10.86 -18.35
CA ARG A 3 -8.34 -11.31 -16.97
C ARG A 3 -8.43 -10.12 -16.00
N PRO A 4 -8.82 -10.34 -14.74
CA PRO A 4 -8.77 -9.29 -13.73
C PRO A 4 -7.36 -8.75 -13.50
N ILE A 5 -7.26 -7.48 -13.11
CA ILE A 5 -6.01 -6.88 -12.64
C ILE A 5 -5.96 -6.97 -11.12
N ILE A 6 -4.90 -7.54 -10.57
CA ILE A 6 -4.78 -7.80 -9.13
C ILE A 6 -3.79 -6.85 -8.47
N LEU A 7 -4.30 -6.08 -7.50
CA LEU A 7 -3.53 -5.23 -6.60
C LEU A 7 -3.33 -5.95 -5.26
N GLY A 8 -2.07 -6.22 -4.90
CA GLY A 8 -1.70 -6.72 -3.58
C GLY A 8 -1.36 -5.58 -2.62
N ILE A 9 -1.95 -5.55 -1.43
CA ILE A 9 -1.64 -4.58 -0.37
C ILE A 9 -1.28 -5.32 0.93
N VAL A 10 0.02 -5.40 1.21
CA VAL A 10 0.55 -6.12 2.38
C VAL A 10 1.07 -5.12 3.42
N GLY A 11 0.97 -5.49 4.69
CA GLY A 11 1.54 -4.73 5.80
C GLY A 11 1.04 -5.29 7.11
N ASP A 12 1.63 -4.85 8.23
CA ASP A 12 1.22 -5.34 9.55
C ASP A 12 -0.22 -4.86 9.91
N SER A 13 -0.80 -5.43 10.95
CA SER A 13 -2.06 -4.97 11.54
C SER A 13 -1.98 -3.46 11.83
N ALA A 14 -3.05 -2.76 11.46
CA ALA A 14 -3.20 -1.32 11.62
C ALA A 14 -2.23 -0.47 10.76
N ALA A 15 -1.61 -1.03 9.72
CA ALA A 15 -0.74 -0.27 8.81
C ALA A 15 -1.48 0.67 7.82
N GLY A 16 -2.82 0.74 7.85
CA GLY A 16 -3.62 1.59 6.95
C GLY A 16 -4.16 0.91 5.68
N LYS A 17 -4.02 -0.43 5.55
CA LYS A 17 -4.43 -1.20 4.35
C LYS A 17 -5.86 -0.93 3.89
N THR A 18 -6.80 -1.07 4.82
CA THR A 18 -8.22 -0.86 4.57
C THR A 18 -8.55 0.58 4.15
N THR A 19 -7.77 1.58 4.59
CA THR A 19 -7.97 2.98 4.19
C THR A 19 -7.52 3.19 2.74
N ILE A 20 -6.38 2.62 2.36
CA ILE A 20 -5.90 2.65 0.97
C ILE A 20 -6.85 1.89 0.04
N SER A 21 -7.26 0.67 0.41
CA SER A 21 -8.12 -0.19 -0.43
C SER A 21 -9.53 0.39 -0.60
N LYS A 22 -10.10 1.02 0.43
CA LYS A 22 -11.38 1.74 0.31
C LYS A 22 -11.27 2.95 -0.61
N GLY A 23 -10.22 3.75 -0.46
CA GLY A 23 -9.97 4.88 -1.33
C GLY A 23 -9.94 4.43 -2.78
N PHE A 24 -9.10 3.45 -3.10
CA PHE A 24 -8.99 2.82 -4.42
C PHE A 24 -10.35 2.32 -4.97
N ALA A 25 -11.14 1.63 -4.16
CA ALA A 25 -12.44 1.11 -4.58
C ALA A 25 -13.44 2.22 -4.92
N ASN A 26 -13.38 3.35 -4.22
CA ASN A 26 -14.20 4.52 -4.57
C ASN A 26 -13.80 5.09 -5.94
N ILE A 27 -12.50 5.12 -6.24
CA ILE A 27 -11.96 5.68 -7.50
C ILE A 27 -12.42 4.89 -8.71
N LEU A 28 -12.36 3.55 -8.62
CA LEU A 28 -12.69 2.67 -9.73
C LEU A 28 -14.18 2.33 -9.82
N GLY A 29 -14.98 2.76 -8.85
CA GLY A 29 -16.36 2.32 -8.68
C GLY A 29 -16.44 0.98 -7.96
N ILE A 30 -17.22 0.94 -6.88
CA ILE A 30 -17.25 -0.18 -5.94
C ILE A 30 -17.65 -1.51 -6.59
N ASP A 31 -18.52 -1.46 -7.61
CA ASP A 31 -19.00 -2.63 -8.34
C ASP A 31 -17.93 -3.26 -9.26
N GLN A 32 -16.92 -2.47 -9.64
CA GLN A 32 -15.82 -2.93 -10.48
C GLN A 32 -14.70 -3.61 -9.69
N VAL A 33 -14.78 -3.58 -8.36
CA VAL A 33 -13.70 -4.00 -7.46
C VAL A 33 -14.14 -5.13 -6.55
N THR A 34 -13.47 -6.27 -6.65
CA THR A 34 -13.57 -7.36 -5.66
C THR A 34 -12.50 -7.19 -4.59
N ARG A 35 -12.85 -7.31 -3.31
CA ARG A 35 -11.90 -7.25 -2.19
C ARG A 35 -11.76 -8.62 -1.53
N VAL A 36 -10.51 -9.05 -1.32
CA VAL A 36 -10.16 -10.32 -0.68
C VAL A 36 -9.20 -10.03 0.47
N CYS A 37 -9.53 -10.47 1.67
CA CYS A 37 -8.66 -10.34 2.83
C CYS A 37 -7.87 -11.64 3.03
N THR A 38 -6.55 -11.57 3.09
CA THR A 38 -5.71 -12.75 3.37
C THR A 38 -5.79 -13.20 4.85
N ASP A 39 -6.26 -12.33 5.74
CA ASP A 39 -6.54 -12.69 7.14
C ASP A 39 -7.74 -13.67 7.25
N ASP A 40 -8.57 -13.79 6.21
CA ASP A 40 -9.66 -14.78 6.14
C ASP A 40 -9.15 -16.24 6.14
N TYR A 41 -7.87 -16.45 5.84
CA TYR A 41 -7.25 -17.77 5.66
C TYR A 41 -6.50 -18.24 6.92
N HIS A 42 -6.80 -17.65 8.07
CA HIS A 42 -6.36 -18.18 9.36
C HIS A 42 -6.88 -19.61 9.56
N LYS A 43 -6.00 -20.53 10.01
CA LYS A 43 -6.38 -21.90 10.36
C LYS A 43 -7.16 -21.98 11.67
N PHE A 44 -6.91 -21.03 12.56
CA PHE A 44 -7.37 -21.04 13.94
C PHE A 44 -8.05 -19.71 14.26
N ASP A 45 -9.13 -19.77 15.02
CA ASP A 45 -9.80 -18.60 15.57
C ASP A 45 -8.94 -17.91 16.67
N ARG A 46 -9.43 -16.81 17.23
CA ARG A 46 -8.69 -16.05 18.25
C ARG A 46 -8.45 -16.83 19.55
N ARG A 47 -9.39 -17.68 19.96
CA ARG A 47 -9.29 -18.50 21.18
C ARG A 47 -8.30 -19.63 20.96
N GLU A 48 -8.44 -20.37 19.87
CA GLU A 48 -7.58 -21.49 19.50
C GLU A 48 -6.12 -21.09 19.36
N ARG A 49 -5.85 -19.89 18.80
CA ARG A 49 -4.50 -19.32 18.75
C ARG A 49 -3.93 -19.02 20.14
N GLY A 50 -4.78 -18.57 21.06
CA GLY A 50 -4.41 -18.33 22.45
C GLY A 50 -3.99 -19.62 23.16
N GLU A 51 -4.77 -20.69 22.99
CA GLU A 51 -4.48 -22.03 23.55
C GLU A 51 -3.19 -22.63 22.98
N ARG A 52 -2.96 -22.45 21.67
CA ARG A 52 -1.76 -22.95 20.98
C ARG A 52 -0.54 -22.05 21.12
N GLN A 53 -0.69 -20.87 21.72
CA GLN A 53 0.33 -19.84 21.83
C GLN A 53 0.97 -19.46 20.47
N ILE A 54 0.17 -19.49 19.39
CA ILE A 54 0.61 -19.17 18.03
C ILE A 54 0.06 -17.82 17.57
N SER A 55 0.91 -17.01 16.95
CA SER A 55 0.49 -15.72 16.39
C SER A 55 -0.22 -15.89 15.05
N ALA A 56 -1.16 -14.99 14.77
CA ALA A 56 -1.79 -14.88 13.44
C ALA A 56 -0.78 -14.52 12.33
N LEU A 57 0.40 -14.03 12.70
CA LEU A 57 1.48 -13.69 11.76
C LEU A 57 2.29 -14.92 11.32
N HIS A 58 2.26 -16.01 12.10
CA HIS A 58 3.05 -17.21 11.83
C HIS A 58 2.48 -17.96 10.63
N HIS A 59 3.33 -18.46 9.74
CA HIS A 59 2.91 -19.22 8.56
C HIS A 59 2.07 -20.45 8.92
N ASP A 60 2.43 -21.19 9.97
CA ASP A 60 1.65 -22.36 10.42
C ASP A 60 0.24 -22.03 10.91
N CYS A 61 -0.05 -20.76 11.23
CA CYS A 61 -1.38 -20.30 11.58
C CYS A 61 -2.25 -19.99 10.35
N ASN A 62 -1.74 -20.16 9.13
CA ASN A 62 -2.36 -19.69 7.90
C ASN A 62 -2.34 -20.73 6.78
N TYR A 63 -3.42 -20.86 6.03
CA TYR A 63 -3.50 -21.73 4.85
C TYR A 63 -2.88 -21.04 3.61
N LEU A 64 -1.54 -20.93 3.57
CA LEU A 64 -0.81 -20.26 2.49
C LEU A 64 -0.99 -20.95 1.12
N ASP A 65 -1.11 -22.28 1.13
CA ASP A 65 -1.42 -23.11 -0.04
C ASP A 65 -2.80 -22.79 -0.62
N ILE A 66 -3.82 -22.66 0.23
CA ILE A 66 -5.17 -22.27 -0.20
C ILE A 66 -5.21 -20.81 -0.66
N MET A 67 -4.50 -19.90 0.02
CA MET A 67 -4.33 -18.52 -0.45
C MET A 67 -3.74 -18.47 -1.86
N GLN A 68 -2.68 -19.25 -2.11
CA GLN A 68 -2.04 -19.35 -3.41
C GLN A 68 -3.00 -19.86 -4.49
N LEU A 69 -3.71 -20.96 -4.23
CA LEU A 69 -4.70 -21.51 -5.15
C LEU A 69 -5.81 -20.52 -5.47
N HIS A 70 -6.32 -19.82 -4.46
CA HIS A 70 -7.37 -18.82 -4.67
C HIS A 70 -6.88 -17.61 -5.45
N LEU A 71 -5.65 -17.16 -5.19
CA LEU A 71 -5.05 -16.06 -5.92
C LEU A 71 -4.83 -16.42 -7.40
N GLU A 72 -4.37 -17.63 -7.70
CA GLU A 72 -4.28 -18.16 -9.06
C GLU A 72 -5.65 -18.15 -9.76
N ARG A 73 -6.69 -18.67 -9.10
CA ARG A 73 -8.05 -18.70 -9.65
C ARG A 73 -8.56 -17.30 -9.97
N LEU A 74 -8.42 -16.37 -9.03
CA LEU A 74 -8.80 -14.97 -9.22
C LEU A 74 -8.04 -14.35 -10.40
N HIS A 75 -6.74 -14.65 -10.53
CA HIS A 75 -5.91 -14.16 -11.64
C HIS A 75 -6.44 -14.62 -13.00
N TYR A 76 -6.93 -15.85 -13.09
CA TYR A 76 -7.55 -16.38 -14.32
C TYR A 76 -9.05 -16.08 -14.44
N GLY A 77 -9.60 -15.19 -13.61
CA GLY A 77 -11.01 -14.79 -13.66
C GLY A 77 -11.98 -15.87 -13.15
N GLN A 78 -11.49 -16.85 -12.41
CA GLN A 78 -12.28 -17.95 -11.87
C GLN A 78 -12.80 -17.62 -10.46
N PRO A 79 -14.02 -18.07 -10.12
CA PRO A 79 -14.58 -17.88 -8.79
C PRO A 79 -13.90 -18.76 -7.73
N ILE A 80 -13.99 -18.32 -6.48
CA ILE A 80 -13.47 -19.03 -5.30
C ILE A 80 -14.56 -19.15 -4.23
N LEU A 81 -14.46 -20.18 -3.39
CA LEU A 81 -15.22 -20.26 -2.14
C LEU A 81 -14.30 -19.80 -1.01
N LYS A 82 -14.32 -18.50 -0.74
CA LYS A 82 -13.38 -17.82 0.16
C LYS A 82 -13.77 -18.09 1.62
N PRO A 83 -12.86 -18.48 2.52
CA PRO A 83 -13.14 -18.48 3.95
C PRO A 83 -13.42 -17.04 4.45
N VAL A 84 -13.91 -16.91 5.69
CA VAL A 84 -14.20 -15.61 6.29
C VAL A 84 -13.79 -15.63 7.76
N TYR A 85 -13.00 -14.64 8.16
CA TYR A 85 -12.62 -14.41 9.55
C TYR A 85 -13.26 -13.12 10.07
N ASP A 86 -14.13 -13.24 11.07
CA ASP A 86 -14.76 -12.08 11.68
C ASP A 86 -13.80 -11.39 12.65
N HIS A 87 -13.43 -10.15 12.35
CA HIS A 87 -12.51 -9.39 13.16
C HIS A 87 -13.13 -8.81 14.45
N SER A 88 -14.45 -8.76 14.57
CA SER A 88 -15.16 -8.23 15.74
C SER A 88 -14.95 -9.15 16.95
N ASP A 89 -15.38 -10.40 16.83
CA ASP A 89 -15.24 -11.43 17.86
C ASP A 89 -14.01 -12.34 17.67
N GLY A 90 -13.45 -12.41 16.46
CA GLY A 90 -12.28 -13.24 16.16
C GLY A 90 -12.60 -14.68 15.81
N THR A 91 -13.77 -14.95 15.26
CA THR A 91 -14.24 -16.29 14.88
C THR A 91 -14.09 -16.57 13.38
N LEU A 92 -14.11 -17.85 13.01
CA LEU A 92 -14.23 -18.31 11.63
C LEU A 92 -15.71 -18.56 11.33
N VAL A 93 -16.22 -17.95 10.25
CA VAL A 93 -17.64 -18.03 9.88
C VAL A 93 -17.82 -18.70 8.51
N ARG A 94 -19.06 -18.76 8.02
CA ARG A 94 -19.37 -19.44 6.76
C ARG A 94 -18.60 -18.81 5.59
N PRO A 95 -18.10 -19.62 4.64
CA PRO A 95 -17.39 -19.10 3.49
C PRO A 95 -18.32 -18.36 2.53
N GLU A 96 -17.74 -17.49 1.73
CA GLU A 96 -18.41 -16.66 0.73
C GLU A 96 -18.01 -17.09 -0.68
N TYR A 97 -19.00 -17.21 -1.58
CA TYR A 97 -18.73 -17.42 -2.99
C TYR A 97 -18.38 -16.10 -3.67
N VAL A 98 -17.14 -15.96 -4.12
CA VAL A 98 -16.58 -14.71 -4.67
C VAL A 98 -16.28 -14.90 -6.15
N ARG A 99 -16.87 -14.04 -6.99
CA ARG A 99 -16.52 -13.89 -8.41
C ARG A 99 -15.62 -12.67 -8.56
N PRO A 100 -14.47 -12.76 -9.27
CA PRO A 100 -13.64 -11.60 -9.49
C PRO A 100 -14.30 -10.63 -10.48
N SER A 101 -14.33 -9.35 -10.11
CA SER A 101 -14.64 -8.21 -10.98
C SER A 101 -13.43 -7.85 -11.85
N GLN A 102 -13.49 -6.71 -12.55
CA GLN A 102 -12.38 -6.22 -13.39
C GLN A 102 -11.10 -5.98 -12.59
N PHE A 103 -11.24 -5.51 -11.35
CA PHE A 103 -10.14 -5.27 -10.43
C PHE A 103 -10.32 -6.13 -9.17
N VAL A 104 -9.21 -6.70 -8.69
CA VAL A 104 -9.19 -7.46 -7.44
C VAL A 104 -8.16 -6.83 -6.51
N ILE A 105 -8.59 -6.43 -5.32
CA ILE A 105 -7.67 -6.02 -4.25
C ILE A 105 -7.51 -7.19 -3.29
N VAL A 106 -6.28 -7.61 -3.07
CA VAL A 106 -5.91 -8.61 -2.08
C VAL A 106 -5.13 -7.92 -0.98
N GLU A 107 -5.72 -7.77 0.19
CA GLU A 107 -5.09 -7.09 1.33
C GLU A 107 -4.87 -8.03 2.52
N GLY A 108 -3.86 -7.78 3.35
CA GLY A 108 -3.71 -8.46 4.64
C GLY A 108 -2.26 -8.63 5.07
N LEU A 109 -1.99 -9.64 5.88
CA LEU A 109 -0.70 -9.85 6.54
C LEU A 109 0.33 -10.58 5.68
N LEU A 110 -0.09 -11.60 4.92
CA LEU A 110 0.81 -12.60 4.32
C LEU A 110 0.68 -12.70 2.79
N GLY A 111 0.23 -11.64 2.14
CA GLY A 111 -0.06 -11.63 0.70
C GLY A 111 1.15 -11.88 -0.21
N PHE A 112 2.38 -11.67 0.25
CA PHE A 112 3.63 -11.86 -0.54
C PHE A 112 4.54 -12.97 0.04
N SER A 113 4.01 -13.81 0.93
CA SER A 113 4.80 -14.80 1.68
C SER A 113 5.48 -15.84 0.79
N THR A 114 4.80 -16.38 -0.22
CA THR A 114 5.38 -17.37 -1.14
C THR A 114 5.78 -16.76 -2.47
N GLU A 115 6.75 -17.36 -3.15
CA GLU A 115 7.16 -16.92 -4.48
C GLU A 115 6.05 -17.02 -5.51
N VAL A 116 5.28 -18.10 -5.46
CA VAL A 116 4.19 -18.33 -6.40
C VAL A 116 3.08 -17.30 -6.22
N MET A 117 2.70 -16.95 -4.99
CA MET A 117 1.71 -15.90 -4.75
C MET A 117 2.11 -14.57 -5.41
N ARG A 118 3.41 -14.23 -5.37
CA ARG A 118 3.92 -12.97 -5.92
C ARG A 118 3.72 -12.85 -7.44
N GLN A 119 3.61 -13.97 -8.16
CA GLN A 119 3.47 -13.98 -9.62
C GLN A 119 2.09 -13.56 -10.11
N PHE A 120 1.07 -13.63 -9.24
CA PHE A 120 -0.32 -13.37 -9.62
C PHE A 120 -0.76 -11.91 -9.43
N TYR A 121 0.09 -11.06 -8.83
CA TYR A 121 -0.17 -9.64 -8.67
C TYR A 121 0.37 -8.83 -9.84
N ASP A 122 -0.43 -7.87 -10.32
CA ASP A 122 -0.02 -6.89 -11.31
C ASP A 122 0.68 -5.68 -10.69
N VAL A 123 0.29 -5.32 -9.47
CA VAL A 123 0.87 -4.24 -8.65
C VAL A 123 0.96 -4.71 -7.20
N LYS A 124 2.12 -4.56 -6.58
CA LYS A 124 2.40 -4.98 -5.20
C LYS A 124 2.74 -3.75 -4.34
N VAL A 125 1.93 -3.48 -3.33
CA VAL A 125 2.11 -2.37 -2.40
C VAL A 125 2.40 -2.92 -1.01
N TYR A 126 3.41 -2.38 -0.34
CA TYR A 126 3.69 -2.67 1.06
C TYR A 126 3.53 -1.42 1.93
N LEU A 127 2.68 -1.49 2.94
CA LEU A 127 2.49 -0.42 3.91
C LEU A 127 3.43 -0.61 5.11
N ALA A 128 4.32 0.36 5.30
CA ALA A 128 5.33 0.41 6.33
C ALA A 128 5.29 1.75 7.07
N PRO A 129 4.16 2.16 7.70
CA PRO A 129 4.16 3.35 8.53
C PRO A 129 5.13 3.20 9.70
N ASP A 130 5.55 4.31 10.28
CA ASP A 130 6.42 4.29 11.47
C ASP A 130 5.80 3.47 12.61
N GLU A 131 6.63 2.72 13.32
CA GLU A 131 6.15 1.75 14.32
C GLU A 131 5.36 2.44 15.45
N ALA A 132 5.82 3.61 15.91
CA ALA A 132 5.10 4.41 16.90
C ALA A 132 3.70 4.83 16.39
N LEU A 133 3.62 5.25 15.13
CA LEU A 133 2.36 5.66 14.49
C LEU A 133 1.42 4.46 14.33
N ARG A 134 1.94 3.32 13.87
CA ARG A 134 1.19 2.07 13.74
C ARG A 134 0.66 1.58 15.07
N ALA A 135 1.48 1.63 16.13
CA ALA A 135 1.09 1.26 17.48
C ALA A 135 -0.03 2.17 18.00
N LEU A 136 0.09 3.48 17.80
CA LEU A 136 -0.94 4.46 18.14
C LEU A 136 -2.27 4.15 17.43
N TRP A 137 -2.24 3.93 16.11
CA TRP A 137 -3.43 3.55 15.33
C TRP A 137 -4.05 2.25 15.81
N LYS A 138 -3.22 1.26 16.15
CA LYS A 138 -3.70 -0.03 16.66
C LYS A 138 -4.38 0.11 18.02
N VAL A 139 -3.76 0.84 18.96
CA VAL A 139 -4.35 1.12 20.28
C VAL A 139 -5.69 1.81 20.08
N LYS A 140 -5.74 2.91 19.33
CA LYS A 140 -6.98 3.67 19.09
C LYS A 140 -8.09 2.82 18.49
N ARG A 141 -7.79 2.04 17.46
CA ARG A 141 -8.76 1.17 16.78
C ARG A 141 -9.27 0.07 17.71
N ASP A 142 -8.37 -0.65 18.37
CA ASP A 142 -8.71 -1.86 19.12
C ASP A 142 -9.40 -1.50 20.46
N THR A 143 -9.10 -0.34 21.07
CA THR A 143 -9.82 0.15 22.25
C THR A 143 -11.22 0.68 21.92
N THR A 144 -11.38 1.35 20.77
CA THR A 144 -12.68 1.94 20.38
C THR A 144 -13.64 0.91 19.78
N ARG A 145 -13.13 -0.07 19.01
CA ARG A 145 -13.99 -0.96 18.20
C ARG A 145 -14.03 -2.42 18.66
N ARG A 146 -13.10 -2.84 19.51
CA ARG A 146 -12.93 -4.26 19.87
C ARG A 146 -12.89 -4.52 21.38
N GLY A 147 -13.13 -3.49 22.20
CA GLY A 147 -13.23 -3.62 23.66
C GLY A 147 -11.93 -3.93 24.40
N TYR A 148 -10.77 -3.79 23.75
CA TYR A 148 -9.48 -4.03 24.40
C TYR A 148 -9.05 -2.82 25.25
N THR A 149 -8.26 -3.07 26.30
CA THR A 149 -7.54 -2.00 26.99
C THR A 149 -6.26 -1.64 26.22
N ALA A 150 -5.77 -0.40 26.37
CA ALA A 150 -4.52 0.02 25.73
C ALA A 150 -3.35 -0.89 26.10
N GLU A 151 -3.30 -1.36 27.35
CA GLU A 151 -2.21 -2.23 27.81
C GLU A 151 -2.27 -3.63 27.19
N GLN A 152 -3.47 -4.21 27.05
CA GLN A 152 -3.64 -5.47 26.32
C GLN A 152 -3.14 -5.37 24.88
N VAL A 153 -3.38 -4.23 24.22
CA VAL A 153 -2.91 -3.99 22.84
C VAL A 153 -1.38 -3.88 22.80
N ARG A 154 -0.76 -3.16 23.74
CA ARG A 154 0.70 -3.01 23.81
C ARG A 154 1.41 -4.34 24.12
N GLU A 155 0.88 -5.12 25.05
CA GLU A 155 1.39 -6.47 25.34
C GLU A 155 1.27 -7.37 24.11
N ALA A 156 0.13 -7.33 23.41
CA ALA A 156 -0.06 -8.10 22.18
C ALA A 156 0.90 -7.67 21.06
N LEU A 157 1.26 -6.39 20.96
CA LEU A 157 2.29 -5.89 20.03
C LEU A 157 3.66 -6.46 20.40
N ARG A 158 4.09 -6.32 21.67
CA ARG A 158 5.37 -6.83 22.17
C ARG A 158 5.52 -8.33 21.90
N ARG A 159 4.48 -9.12 22.19
CA ARG A 159 4.48 -10.57 21.96
C ARG A 159 4.60 -10.97 20.49
N ARG A 160 4.06 -10.16 19.57
CA ARG A 160 4.02 -10.46 18.13
C ARG A 160 5.24 -9.92 17.38
N GLU A 161 6.07 -9.12 18.02
CA GLU A 161 7.22 -8.48 17.38
C GLU A 161 8.19 -9.47 16.73
N PRO A 162 8.57 -10.61 17.37
CA PRO A 162 9.42 -11.61 16.72
C PRO A 162 8.79 -12.17 15.43
N ASP A 163 7.49 -12.46 15.44
CA ASP A 163 6.80 -12.95 14.26
C ASP A 163 6.62 -11.88 13.17
N SER A 164 6.43 -10.61 13.57
CA SER A 164 6.41 -9.50 12.61
C SER A 164 7.76 -9.36 11.91
N ALA A 165 8.86 -9.51 12.67
CA ALA A 165 10.22 -9.56 12.14
C ALA A 165 10.45 -10.71 11.16
N ALA A 166 9.94 -11.89 11.50
CA ALA A 166 10.19 -13.12 10.76
C ALA A 166 9.30 -13.28 9.51
N PHE A 167 8.03 -12.86 9.58
CA PHE A 167 7.03 -13.20 8.56
C PHE A 167 6.43 -11.99 7.84
N ILE A 168 6.35 -10.83 8.49
CA ILE A 168 5.70 -9.64 7.89
C ILE A 168 6.73 -8.76 7.20
N ARG A 169 7.71 -8.24 7.94
CA ARG A 169 8.71 -7.29 7.41
C ARG A 169 9.51 -7.81 6.21
N PRO A 170 9.89 -9.09 6.11
CA PRO A 170 10.61 -9.60 4.95
C PRO A 170 9.83 -9.50 3.64
N GLN A 171 8.49 -9.38 3.69
CA GLN A 171 7.67 -9.22 2.49
C GLN A 171 7.88 -7.86 1.79
N ARG A 172 8.40 -6.85 2.51
CA ARG A 172 8.66 -5.51 1.99
C ARG A 172 9.53 -5.51 0.74
N LYS A 173 10.54 -6.38 0.64
CA LYS A 173 11.47 -6.44 -0.51
C LYS A 173 10.81 -6.86 -1.82
N TYR A 174 9.60 -7.40 -1.78
CA TYR A 174 8.87 -7.87 -2.96
C TYR A 174 7.85 -6.87 -3.52
N ALA A 175 7.58 -5.78 -2.80
CA ALA A 175 6.67 -4.75 -3.28
C ALA A 175 7.24 -4.00 -4.48
N ASP A 176 6.36 -3.42 -5.30
CA ASP A 176 6.72 -2.45 -6.32
C ASP A 176 6.72 -1.03 -5.71
N ILE A 177 5.83 -0.80 -4.74
CA ILE A 177 5.70 0.48 -4.04
C ILE A 177 5.73 0.22 -2.52
N VAL A 178 6.59 0.93 -1.79
CA VAL A 178 6.54 0.96 -0.33
C VAL A 178 6.00 2.30 0.14
N VAL A 179 4.95 2.27 0.94
CA VAL A 179 4.28 3.46 1.50
C VAL A 179 4.62 3.57 2.98
N ASN A 180 5.31 4.63 3.37
CA ASN A 180 5.59 4.94 4.77
C ASN A 180 4.91 6.26 5.12
N PHE A 181 3.86 6.20 5.95
CA PHE A 181 3.34 7.39 6.62
C PHE A 181 4.14 7.63 7.89
N ASN A 182 4.57 8.88 8.09
CA ASN A 182 5.39 9.29 9.22
C ASN A 182 4.95 10.68 9.73
N PRO A 183 5.16 10.98 11.02
CA PRO A 183 4.94 12.33 11.53
C PRO A 183 5.96 13.31 10.92
N PRO A 184 5.60 14.60 10.79
CA PRO A 184 6.56 15.62 10.41
C PRO A 184 7.79 15.64 11.34
N PRO A 185 8.99 15.99 10.83
CA PRO A 185 10.19 16.09 11.66
C PRO A 185 9.98 16.98 12.89
N GLY A 186 10.42 16.51 14.06
CA GLY A 186 10.30 17.25 15.32
C GLY A 186 8.92 17.21 15.97
N MET A 187 7.97 16.44 15.42
CA MET A 187 6.62 16.27 15.97
C MET A 187 6.40 14.83 16.43
N SER A 188 5.74 14.65 17.58
CA SER A 188 5.30 13.31 18.01
C SER A 188 4.16 12.78 17.12
N VAL A 189 3.92 11.47 17.19
CA VAL A 189 2.83 10.84 16.42
C VAL A 189 1.45 11.29 16.91
N GLU A 190 1.32 11.67 18.18
CA GLU A 190 0.11 12.24 18.76
C GLU A 190 -0.14 13.67 18.27
N GLU A 191 0.90 14.51 18.22
CA GLU A 191 0.81 15.90 17.76
C GLU A 191 0.59 16.01 16.25
N ALA A 192 1.13 15.06 15.48
CA ALA A 192 0.99 15.03 14.02
C ALA A 192 -0.47 15.03 13.58
N GLY A 193 -1.35 14.37 14.33
CA GLY A 193 -2.78 14.34 14.07
C GLY A 193 -3.09 14.00 12.61
N PRO A 194 -3.77 14.88 11.84
CA PRO A 194 -4.08 14.66 10.43
C PRO A 194 -2.93 14.97 9.46
N HIS A 195 -1.85 15.60 9.92
CA HIS A 195 -0.79 16.16 9.09
C HIS A 195 0.39 15.21 8.96
N LEU A 196 0.13 13.96 8.60
CA LEU A 196 1.18 12.98 8.36
C LEU A 196 1.82 13.21 7.00
N ASN A 197 3.15 13.13 6.96
CA ASN A 197 3.89 13.02 5.72
C ASN A 197 3.71 11.61 5.14
N VAL A 198 3.96 11.47 3.84
CA VAL A 198 4.17 10.15 3.23
C VAL A 198 5.47 10.13 2.46
N ARG A 199 6.21 9.04 2.62
CA ARG A 199 7.38 8.70 1.85
C ARG A 199 7.06 7.46 1.01
N LEU A 200 7.11 7.60 -0.30
CA LEU A 200 6.81 6.56 -1.27
C LEU A 200 8.12 6.12 -1.92
N ILE A 201 8.48 4.85 -1.74
CA ILE A 201 9.60 4.23 -2.47
C ILE A 201 9.02 3.58 -3.71
N LEU A 202 9.44 4.07 -4.86
CA LEU A 202 9.00 3.67 -6.19
C LEU A 202 10.11 2.84 -6.83
N ARG A 203 9.91 1.51 -6.89
CA ARG A 203 10.91 0.60 -7.44
C ARG A 203 10.74 0.42 -8.94
N PRO A 204 11.83 0.32 -9.72
CA PRO A 204 11.77 0.15 -11.17
C PRO A 204 11.26 -1.24 -11.61
N THR A 205 10.63 -2.02 -10.72
CA THR A 205 9.93 -3.27 -11.05
C THR A 205 8.63 -3.01 -11.80
N ILE A 206 8.05 -1.81 -11.63
CA ILE A 206 6.99 -1.30 -12.48
C ILE A 206 7.33 0.11 -12.97
N PRO A 207 6.87 0.48 -14.16
CA PRO A 207 7.07 1.82 -14.69
C PRO A 207 6.16 2.87 -14.03
N HIS A 208 6.76 3.99 -13.63
CA HIS A 208 6.16 5.12 -12.89
C HIS A 208 5.84 6.32 -13.80
N PRO A 209 4.90 7.22 -13.40
CA PRO A 209 4.70 8.48 -14.11
C PRO A 209 5.98 9.33 -14.09
N ASP A 210 6.16 10.19 -15.09
CA ASP A 210 7.31 11.10 -15.12
C ASP A 210 7.11 12.22 -14.08
N LEU A 211 7.91 12.16 -13.02
CA LEU A 211 7.92 13.13 -11.93
C LEU A 211 9.21 13.96 -11.90
N SER A 212 10.00 13.93 -12.97
CA SER A 212 11.34 14.53 -13.02
C SER A 212 11.35 16.05 -12.80
N TYR A 213 10.24 16.74 -13.05
CA TYR A 213 10.09 18.17 -12.73
C TYR A 213 10.28 18.49 -11.24
N LEU A 214 10.14 17.49 -10.35
CA LEU A 214 10.38 17.62 -8.91
C LEU A 214 11.86 17.53 -8.52
N LEU A 215 12.76 17.13 -9.42
CA LEU A 215 14.20 17.00 -9.16
C LEU A 215 14.94 18.35 -9.19
N GLU A 216 14.46 19.31 -9.99
CA GLU A 216 15.22 20.52 -10.36
C GLU A 216 14.68 21.83 -9.76
N GLY A 217 13.64 21.79 -8.93
CA GLY A 217 13.07 22.97 -8.30
C GLY A 217 13.73 23.31 -6.96
N ASN A 218 14.17 24.56 -6.79
CA ASN A 218 14.48 25.21 -5.50
C ASN A 218 13.36 24.95 -4.47
N ASN A 219 13.45 23.87 -3.71
CA ASN A 219 12.31 23.26 -3.03
C ASN A 219 12.13 23.73 -1.58
N ASN A 220 12.38 25.01 -1.30
CA ASN A 220 12.19 25.57 0.04
C ASN A 220 10.70 25.78 0.43
N GLY A 221 9.72 25.33 -0.37
CA GLY A 221 8.31 25.57 -0.02
C GLY A 221 7.22 24.72 -0.70
N SER A 222 7.54 23.75 -1.57
CA SER A 222 6.48 22.98 -2.27
C SER A 222 5.86 21.86 -1.42
N GLY A 223 6.55 21.43 -0.35
CA GLY A 223 6.17 20.27 0.43
C GLY A 223 6.17 18.94 -0.34
N ILE A 224 6.62 18.90 -1.60
CA ILE A 224 6.70 17.69 -2.43
C ILE A 224 8.11 17.59 -3.03
N ARG A 225 8.80 16.48 -2.78
CA ARG A 225 10.18 16.27 -3.20
C ARG A 225 10.32 14.91 -3.88
N LEU A 226 11.10 14.85 -4.95
CA LEU A 226 11.54 13.61 -5.55
C LEU A 226 13.05 13.49 -5.33
N GLU A 227 13.49 12.37 -4.80
CA GLU A 227 14.89 12.06 -4.56
C GLU A 227 15.26 10.74 -5.22
N LEU A 228 16.48 10.67 -5.74
CA LEU A 228 17.07 9.42 -6.20
C LEU A 228 17.77 8.78 -5.01
N GLY A 229 17.43 7.53 -4.69
CA GLY A 229 18.04 6.84 -3.57
C GLY A 229 18.25 5.36 -3.82
N ARG A 230 18.51 4.63 -2.73
CA ARG A 230 18.67 3.19 -2.74
C ARG A 230 17.77 2.55 -1.70
N ASP A 231 17.17 1.42 -2.08
CA ASP A 231 16.41 0.57 -1.19
C ASP A 231 16.93 -0.86 -1.29
N HIS A 232 17.45 -1.41 -0.19
CA HIS A 232 18.19 -2.67 -0.18
C HIS A 232 19.31 -2.74 -1.25
N GLY A 233 19.99 -1.62 -1.50
CA GLY A 233 21.07 -1.51 -2.47
C GLY A 233 20.62 -1.26 -3.92
N LEU A 234 19.32 -1.41 -4.23
CA LEU A 234 18.77 -1.17 -5.57
C LEU A 234 18.39 0.30 -5.76
N PRO A 235 18.64 0.90 -6.93
CA PRO A 235 18.22 2.26 -7.22
C PRO A 235 16.70 2.39 -7.23
N VAL A 236 16.19 3.44 -6.62
CA VAL A 236 14.75 3.73 -6.49
C VAL A 236 14.51 5.24 -6.57
N ASP A 237 13.30 5.60 -6.98
CA ASP A 237 12.80 6.96 -6.80
C ASP A 237 12.09 7.04 -5.45
N ILE A 238 12.32 8.13 -4.71
CA ILE A 238 11.70 8.40 -3.42
C ILE A 238 10.87 9.67 -3.57
N LEU A 239 9.55 9.53 -3.53
CA LEU A 239 8.63 10.65 -3.54
C LEU A 239 8.20 10.95 -2.09
N GLU A 240 8.54 12.13 -1.61
CA GLU A 240 8.11 12.64 -0.31
C GLU A 240 7.02 13.70 -0.48
N ILE A 241 5.97 13.61 0.33
CA ILE A 241 4.86 14.55 0.34
C ILE A 241 4.57 14.92 1.79
N ASP A 242 4.75 16.20 2.11
CA ASP A 242 4.57 16.73 3.44
C ASP A 242 3.08 16.82 3.81
N GLY A 243 2.74 16.57 5.07
CA GLY A 243 1.38 16.56 5.62
C GLY A 243 0.63 17.89 5.58
N ARG A 244 1.33 18.97 5.20
CA ARG A 244 0.81 20.34 5.08
C ARG A 244 0.87 20.87 3.66
N VAL A 245 1.11 20.00 2.67
CA VAL A 245 1.07 20.35 1.25
C VAL A 245 -0.27 21.05 0.92
N SER A 246 -0.20 22.14 0.17
CA SER A 246 -1.39 22.90 -0.21
C SER A 246 -2.20 22.18 -1.27
N GLY A 247 -3.48 22.52 -1.40
CA GLY A 247 -4.35 21.96 -2.44
C GLY A 247 -3.80 22.18 -3.86
N ASP A 248 -3.18 23.33 -4.13
CA ASP A 248 -2.59 23.61 -5.45
C ASP A 248 -1.32 22.79 -5.71
N GLN A 249 -0.50 22.56 -4.69
CA GLN A 249 0.67 21.68 -4.79
C GLN A 249 0.23 20.24 -5.03
N ALA A 250 -0.78 19.77 -4.31
CA ALA A 250 -1.37 18.45 -4.51
C ALA A 250 -1.97 18.29 -5.91
N ARG A 251 -2.72 19.29 -6.39
CA ARG A 251 -3.31 19.28 -7.74
C ARG A 251 -2.25 19.18 -8.82
N ARG A 252 -1.15 19.94 -8.72
CA ARG A 252 -0.03 19.85 -9.69
C ARG A 252 0.58 18.46 -9.77
N LEU A 253 0.78 17.79 -8.63
CA LEU A 253 1.27 16.41 -8.64
C LEU A 253 0.22 15.44 -9.21
N ALA A 254 -1.05 15.61 -8.87
CA ALA A 254 -2.13 14.81 -9.46
C ALA A 254 -2.16 14.98 -10.99
N ASP A 255 -2.06 16.21 -11.49
CA ASP A 255 -2.00 16.50 -12.93
C ASP A 255 -0.81 15.79 -13.59
N ALA A 256 0.38 15.82 -12.97
CA ALA A 256 1.56 15.11 -13.47
C ALA A 256 1.38 13.59 -13.48
N ILE A 257 0.76 13.01 -12.45
CA ILE A 257 0.43 11.58 -12.40
C ILE A 257 -0.49 11.20 -13.57
N TRP A 258 -1.51 12.01 -13.85
CA TRP A 258 -2.53 11.71 -14.87
C TRP A 258 -2.21 12.22 -16.27
N GLN A 259 -1.12 12.97 -16.48
CA GLN A 259 -0.78 13.58 -17.76
C GLN A 259 -0.75 12.57 -18.92
N HIS A 260 -0.39 11.32 -18.65
CA HIS A 260 -0.33 10.25 -19.65
C HIS A 260 -1.64 9.47 -19.78
N MET A 261 -2.61 9.65 -18.90
CA MET A 261 -3.92 8.98 -18.93
C MET A 261 -5.08 9.94 -18.60
N PRO A 262 -5.23 11.05 -19.35
CA PRO A 262 -6.23 12.07 -19.03
C PRO A 262 -7.67 11.52 -19.08
N GLU A 263 -7.93 10.59 -20.01
CA GLU A 263 -9.23 9.90 -20.20
C GLU A 263 -9.65 9.03 -19.00
N LEU A 264 -8.70 8.67 -18.13
CA LEU A 264 -8.91 7.81 -16.96
C LEU A 264 -8.79 8.59 -15.65
N ARG A 265 -8.60 9.90 -15.72
CA ARG A 265 -8.53 10.75 -14.54
C ARG A 265 -9.89 10.68 -13.83
N PRO A 266 -9.91 10.41 -12.52
CA PRO A 266 -11.16 10.46 -11.77
C PRO A 266 -11.80 11.85 -11.79
N GLU A 267 -13.13 11.92 -11.94
CA GLU A 267 -13.86 13.18 -12.12
C GLU A 267 -13.95 14.03 -10.83
N ASP A 268 -13.92 13.40 -9.66
CA ASP A 268 -14.14 14.08 -8.37
C ASP A 268 -12.97 13.88 -7.41
N GLU A 269 -12.15 14.93 -7.25
CA GLU A 269 -11.02 14.99 -6.31
C GLU A 269 -11.45 14.82 -4.84
N ALA A 270 -12.72 15.06 -4.49
CA ALA A 270 -13.23 14.87 -3.14
C ALA A 270 -13.40 13.40 -2.75
N GLN A 271 -13.24 12.45 -3.67
CA GLN A 271 -13.34 11.02 -3.40
C GLN A 271 -12.05 10.40 -2.82
N PHE A 272 -10.95 11.16 -2.82
CA PHE A 272 -9.61 10.69 -2.38
C PHE A 272 -9.23 11.29 -1.03
N GLY A 273 -8.24 10.69 -0.36
CA GLY A 273 -7.64 11.27 0.85
C GLY A 273 -8.53 11.25 2.09
N ASN A 274 -9.75 10.75 1.98
CA ASN A 274 -10.68 10.67 3.10
C ASN A 274 -10.35 9.52 4.03
N TYR A 275 -10.29 9.80 5.32
CA TYR A 275 -10.18 8.79 6.35
C TYR A 275 -11.01 9.19 7.58
N HIS A 276 -11.29 8.21 8.42
CA HIS A 276 -12.08 8.41 9.63
C HIS A 276 -11.19 8.29 10.85
N ASP A 277 -11.29 9.27 11.72
CA ASP A 277 -10.71 9.22 13.05
C ASP A 277 -11.82 9.26 14.12
N GLY A 278 -12.14 8.10 14.67
CA GLY A 278 -13.36 7.91 15.46
C GLY A 278 -14.61 8.17 14.61
N LEU A 279 -15.37 9.22 14.94
CA LEU A 279 -16.57 9.67 14.23
C LEU A 279 -16.31 10.84 13.26
N ARG A 280 -15.08 11.39 13.24
CA ARG A 280 -14.75 12.55 12.42
C ARG A 280 -14.17 12.10 11.09
N ALA A 281 -14.70 12.65 10.00
CA ALA A 281 -14.11 12.53 8.68
C ALA A 281 -13.01 13.60 8.51
N HIS A 282 -11.88 13.19 7.95
CA HIS A 282 -10.74 14.04 7.68
C HIS A 282 -10.26 13.81 6.24
N HIS A 283 -9.63 14.83 5.66
CA HIS A 283 -9.00 14.75 4.35
C HIS A 283 -7.48 14.93 4.50
N SER A 284 -6.71 14.10 3.80
CA SER A 284 -5.25 14.16 3.76
C SER A 284 -4.76 14.14 2.30
N HIS A 285 -4.09 15.21 1.89
CA HIS A 285 -3.48 15.30 0.55
C HIS A 285 -2.43 14.20 0.30
N PRO A 286 -1.49 13.91 1.22
CA PRO A 286 -0.57 12.78 1.07
C PRO A 286 -1.27 11.43 0.86
N LEU A 287 -2.37 11.18 1.59
CA LEU A 287 -3.18 9.97 1.41
C LEU A 287 -3.85 9.96 0.04
N ALA A 288 -4.45 11.07 -0.39
CA ALA A 288 -5.08 11.20 -1.70
C ALA A 288 -4.09 10.90 -2.83
N LEU A 289 -2.91 11.53 -2.79
CA LEU A 289 -1.87 11.36 -3.80
C LEU A 289 -1.31 9.93 -3.82
N THR A 290 -1.20 9.28 -2.66
CA THR A 290 -0.84 7.87 -2.56
C THR A 290 -1.89 6.97 -3.24
N GLN A 291 -3.18 7.20 -2.97
CA GLN A 291 -4.27 6.44 -3.57
C GLN A 291 -4.34 6.65 -5.09
N LEU A 292 -4.17 7.90 -5.55
CA LEU A 292 -4.13 8.23 -6.98
C LEU A 292 -2.96 7.55 -7.69
N LEU A 293 -1.76 7.58 -7.12
CA LEU A 293 -0.57 6.94 -7.69
C LEU A 293 -0.76 5.42 -7.82
N ILE A 294 -1.29 4.76 -6.79
CA ILE A 294 -1.57 3.31 -6.85
C ILE A 294 -2.62 3.01 -7.93
N THR A 295 -3.64 3.86 -8.06
CA THR A 295 -4.70 3.71 -9.07
C THR A 295 -4.16 3.86 -10.48
N TYR A 296 -3.29 4.85 -10.71
CA TYR A 296 -2.56 5.01 -11.96
C TYR A 296 -1.89 3.69 -12.38
N HIS A 297 -1.18 3.03 -11.49
CA HIS A 297 -0.49 1.78 -11.81
C HIS A 297 -1.43 0.64 -12.20
N VAL A 298 -2.58 0.53 -11.53
CA VAL A 298 -3.58 -0.50 -11.84
C VAL A 298 -4.28 -0.22 -13.17
N LEU A 299 -4.75 1.02 -13.41
CA LEU A 299 -5.42 1.39 -14.65
C LEU A 299 -4.51 1.30 -15.87
N ARG A 300 -3.23 1.62 -15.69
CA ARG A 300 -2.23 1.43 -16.74
C ARG A 300 -2.11 -0.04 -17.15
N LYS A 301 -2.08 -0.97 -16.17
CA LYS A 301 -2.04 -2.41 -16.44
C LYS A 301 -3.32 -2.88 -17.13
N TYR A 302 -4.46 -2.32 -16.74
CA TYR A 302 -5.76 -2.62 -17.35
C TYR A 302 -5.85 -2.21 -18.82
N ASN A 303 -5.30 -1.06 -19.18
CA ASN A 303 -5.36 -0.51 -20.54
C ASN A 303 -4.19 -0.88 -21.45
N ASP A 304 -3.23 -1.69 -20.97
CA ASP A 304 -2.00 -2.10 -21.70
C ASP A 304 -1.34 -0.93 -22.45
N LEU A 305 -0.95 0.08 -21.69
CA LEU A 305 -0.37 1.32 -22.22
C LEU A 305 1.14 1.22 -22.41
N THR A 306 1.63 0.09 -22.91
CA THR A 306 3.05 -0.21 -23.12
C THR A 306 3.77 0.75 -24.08
N ARG A 307 3.03 1.59 -24.81
CA ARG A 307 3.55 2.57 -25.78
C ARG A 307 3.70 4.01 -25.29
N MET A 308 3.32 4.32 -24.04
CA MET A 308 3.44 5.70 -23.55
C MET A 308 4.89 6.03 -23.15
N PRO A 309 5.34 7.28 -23.30
CA PRO A 309 6.64 7.71 -22.80
C PRO A 309 6.61 7.67 -21.27
N PHE A 310 7.52 6.92 -20.67
CA PHE A 310 7.73 6.88 -19.22
C PHE A 310 9.12 7.41 -18.91
N ALA A 311 9.37 7.73 -17.64
CA ALA A 311 10.73 7.76 -17.16
C ALA A 311 11.38 6.41 -17.55
N PRO A 312 12.46 6.37 -18.34
CA PRO A 312 13.17 5.12 -18.59
C PRO A 312 13.53 4.51 -17.22
N PRO A 313 13.81 3.18 -17.12
CA PRO A 313 14.21 2.52 -15.85
C PRO A 313 15.48 3.11 -15.18
N VAL A 314 15.99 4.19 -15.76
CA VAL A 314 17.30 4.80 -15.74
C VAL A 314 17.22 6.33 -16.05
N ALA A 315 16.10 7.06 -15.84
CA ALA A 315 16.20 8.54 -15.80
C ALA A 315 17.26 9.02 -14.78
N ALA A 316 17.53 8.15 -13.80
CA ALA A 316 18.57 8.21 -12.78
C ALA A 316 20.00 7.78 -13.20
N MET A 317 20.23 6.98 -14.26
CA MET A 317 21.62 6.64 -14.68
C MET A 317 22.08 7.37 -15.95
N SER A 318 21.19 8.03 -16.71
CA SER A 318 21.56 8.70 -17.97
C SER A 318 22.09 10.14 -17.85
N ARG A 319 22.05 10.80 -16.68
CA ARG A 319 22.61 12.17 -16.55
C ARG A 319 24.06 12.21 -16.06
N GLN A 320 24.64 11.09 -15.63
CA GLN A 320 26.05 11.02 -15.22
C GLN A 320 27.02 10.61 -16.33
N ALA A 321 26.54 10.00 -17.42
CA ALA A 321 27.40 9.79 -18.60
C ALA A 321 27.79 11.12 -19.27
N THR A 322 27.02 12.20 -19.05
CA THR A 322 27.30 13.54 -19.58
C THR A 322 28.29 14.36 -18.75
N HIS A 323 28.69 13.91 -17.54
CA HIS A 323 29.77 14.53 -16.77
C HIS A 323 31.12 13.81 -16.88
N THR A 324 31.18 12.66 -17.58
CA THR A 324 32.42 11.89 -17.78
C THR A 324 33.10 12.13 -19.14
N ALA A 325 32.57 13.04 -19.98
CA ALA A 325 33.10 13.30 -21.32
C ALA A 325 33.72 14.71 -21.52
N VAL A 326 33.89 15.51 -20.45
CA VAL A 326 34.53 16.85 -20.54
C VAL A 326 35.60 17.03 -19.45
N VAL A 327 36.45 16.03 -19.21
CA VAL A 327 37.80 16.23 -18.66
C VAL A 327 38.74 15.14 -19.22
N SER A 328 38.86 15.10 -20.54
CA SER A 328 39.99 14.48 -21.23
C SER A 328 40.17 15.18 -22.56
N GLY A 329 40.92 16.30 -22.54
CA GLY A 329 41.24 17.03 -23.75
C GLY A 329 41.57 18.51 -23.54
N GLN A 330 42.62 18.80 -22.78
CA GLN A 330 43.78 19.62 -23.22
C GLN A 330 44.86 19.64 -22.14
#